data_AF-B4DUY3-F1
#
_entry.id   AF-B4DUY3-F1
#
_cell.length_a   1.000
_cell.length_b   1.000
_cell.length_c   1.000
_cell.angle_alpha   90.00
_cell.angle_beta   90.00
_cell.angle_gamma   90.00
#
_symmetry.space_group_name_H-M   'P 1'
#
loop_
_entity.id
_entity.type
_entity.pdbx_description
1 polymer ?
#
loop_
_entity_poly.entity_id
_entity_poly.type
_entity_poly.pdbx_seq_one_letter_code
_entity_poly.pdbx_strand_id
1 'polypeptide(L)'
;MLVLFETSVGYAIFKVLNEKKLQEVDSLWKEFETPEKANKIVKLKHFEKFQDTAEALAAFTALMEGKINKQLKKVLKKIVKEAHEPLAVADAKLGGVIKEKLNLSCIHSPVVNELMRGIRSQMDGLIPGVEPREMAAMCLGLAHR
;
A
#
# COMPACT_ATOMS: atom_id res chain seq x y z
N MET A 1 10.42 8.62 0.94
CA MET A 1 9.68 7.81 -0.05
C MET A 1 8.26 7.58 0.43
N LEU A 2 7.34 7.36 -0.51
CA LEU A 2 5.97 6.91 -0.23
C LEU A 2 5.85 5.42 -0.53
N VAL A 3 4.85 4.76 0.07
CA VAL A 3 4.59 3.33 -0.09
C VAL A 3 3.12 3.16 -0.47
N LEU A 4 2.86 2.54 -1.62
CA LEU A 4 1.51 2.12 -2.00
C LEU A 4 1.26 0.73 -1.43
N PHE A 5 0.26 0.60 -0.57
CA PHE A 5 -0.17 -0.66 0.02
C PHE A 5 -1.61 -0.95 -0.41
N GLU A 6 -1.78 -1.93 -1.28
CA GLU A 6 -3.09 -2.40 -1.71
C GLU A 6 -3.69 -3.39 -0.71
N THR A 7 -4.98 -3.22 -0.41
CA THR A 7 -5.75 -4.11 0.46
C THR A 7 -7.07 -4.48 -0.21
N SER A 8 -7.76 -5.47 0.34
CA SER A 8 -9.11 -5.85 -0.11
C SER A 8 -10.13 -4.72 0.05
N VAL A 9 -9.90 -3.80 0.99
CA VAL A 9 -10.84 -2.72 1.36
C VAL A 9 -10.47 -1.36 0.78
N GLY A 10 -9.32 -1.21 0.14
CA GLY A 10 -8.86 0.08 -0.38
C GLY A 10 -7.37 0.19 -0.63
N TYR A 11 -6.93 1.40 -0.97
CA TYR A 11 -5.54 1.77 -1.19
C TYR A 11 -5.01 2.64 -0.06
N ALA A 12 -3.95 2.19 0.61
CA ALA A 12 -3.25 2.97 1.61
C ALA A 12 -1.95 3.55 1.03
N ILE A 13 -1.71 4.83 1.29
CA ILE A 13 -0.45 5.49 0.99
C ILE A 13 0.23 5.80 2.32
N PHE A 14 1.35 5.14 2.58
CA PHE A 14 2.20 5.42 3.73
C PHE A 14 3.38 6.30 3.35
N LYS A 15 3.82 7.13 4.29
CA LYS A 15 5.08 7.86 4.23
C LYS A 15 6.08 7.14 5.11
N VAL A 16 7.24 6.81 4.55
CA VAL A 16 8.37 6.31 5.37
C VAL A 16 9.00 7.50 6.09
N LEU A 17 9.07 7.42 7.42
CA LEU A 17 9.68 8.42 8.29
C LEU A 17 11.15 8.14 8.54
N ASN A 18 11.55 6.87 8.57
CA ASN A 18 12.92 6.47 8.86
C ASN A 18 13.47 5.51 7.80
N GLU A 19 14.05 6.07 6.74
CA GLU A 19 14.64 5.29 5.64
C GLU A 19 15.94 4.57 6.04
N LYS A 20 16.63 5.01 7.09
CA LYS A 20 17.87 4.34 7.56
C LYS A 20 17.59 2.91 8.03
N LYS A 21 16.44 2.70 8.68
CA LYS A 21 16.01 1.38 9.16
C LYS A 21 15.70 0.40 8.04
N LEU A 22 15.42 0.89 6.83
CA LEU A 22 15.26 0.04 5.65
C LEU A 22 16.61 -0.60 5.23
N GLN A 23 17.75 -0.05 5.63
CA GLN A 23 19.05 -0.66 5.32
C GLN A 23 19.33 -1.90 6.20
N GLU A 24 18.65 -2.03 7.34
CA GLU A 24 18.78 -3.14 8.29
C GLU A 24 17.67 -4.18 8.08
N VAL A 25 17.62 -4.79 6.88
CA VAL A 25 16.51 -5.67 6.47
C VAL A 25 16.26 -6.81 7.46
N ASP A 26 17.32 -7.42 8.02
CA ASP A 26 17.23 -8.55 8.95
C ASP A 26 16.57 -8.19 10.29
N SER A 27 16.61 -6.91 10.69
CA SER A 27 16.04 -6.42 11.95
C SER A 27 14.75 -5.62 11.75
N LEU A 28 14.37 -5.31 10.50
CA LEU A 28 13.24 -4.44 10.18
C LEU A 28 11.94 -4.92 10.82
N TRP A 29 11.70 -6.24 10.86
CA TRP A 29 10.51 -6.84 11.48
C TRP A 29 10.32 -6.44 12.95
N LYS A 30 11.40 -6.17 13.70
CA LYS A 30 11.35 -5.75 15.11
C LYS A 30 10.67 -4.40 15.30
N GLU A 31 10.74 -3.56 14.27
CA GLU A 31 10.08 -2.25 14.25
C GLU A 31 8.58 -2.38 13.97
N PHE A 32 8.08 -3.56 13.61
CA PHE A 32 6.67 -3.88 13.37
C PHE A 32 6.09 -4.86 14.40
N GLU A 33 6.76 -5.08 15.54
CA GLU A 33 6.21 -5.88 16.65
C GLU A 33 5.01 -5.21 17.33
N THR A 34 5.00 -3.88 17.38
CA THR A 34 3.90 -3.12 17.98
C THR A 34 3.48 -1.95 17.09
N PRO A 35 2.21 -1.51 17.17
CA PRO A 35 1.72 -0.36 16.40
C PRO A 35 2.53 0.91 16.66
N GLU A 36 3.01 1.12 17.88
CA GLU A 36 3.78 2.32 18.26
C GLU A 36 5.14 2.36 17.59
N LYS A 37 5.82 1.20 17.48
CA LYS A 37 7.08 1.09 16.74
C LYS A 37 6.83 1.29 15.24
N ALA A 38 5.79 0.65 14.70
CA ALA A 38 5.46 0.74 13.28
C ALA A 38 5.17 2.18 12.86
N ASN A 39 4.42 2.93 13.68
CA ASN A 39 4.12 4.35 13.47
C ASN A 39 5.35 5.27 13.45
N LYS A 40 6.50 4.83 14.02
CA LYS A 40 7.77 5.56 13.94
C LYS A 40 8.52 5.31 12.63
N ILE A 41 8.23 4.19 11.94
CA ILE A 41 8.84 3.85 10.65
C ILE A 41 7.97 4.33 9.50
N VAL A 42 6.67 4.10 9.59
CA VAL A 42 5.69 4.46 8.56
C VAL A 42 4.53 5.22 9.17
N LYS A 43 4.01 6.19 8.43
CA LYS A 43 2.80 6.93 8.84
C LYS A 43 1.80 6.95 7.71
N LEU A 44 0.54 6.65 8.02
CA LEU A 44 -0.53 6.74 7.03
C LEU A 44 -0.69 8.19 6.59
N LYS A 45 -0.57 8.42 5.27
CA LYS A 45 -0.77 9.74 4.66
C LYS A 45 -2.16 9.85 4.05
N HIS A 46 -2.64 8.77 3.44
CA HIS A 46 -3.96 8.71 2.81
C HIS A 46 -4.47 7.28 2.81
N PHE A 47 -5.75 7.09 3.08
CA PHE A 47 -6.43 5.83 2.88
C PHE A 47 -7.66 6.07 2.02
N GLU A 48 -7.70 5.44 0.86
CA GLU A 48 -8.83 5.46 -0.06
C GLU A 48 -9.59 4.14 0.08
N LYS A 49 -10.69 4.16 0.83
CA LYS A 49 -11.56 3.00 1.02
C LYS A 49 -12.41 2.76 -0.24
N PHE A 50 -12.61 1.50 -0.61
CA PHE A 50 -13.57 1.12 -1.64
C PHE A 50 -15.00 1.30 -1.11
N GLN A 51 -15.89 1.76 -1.97
CA GLN A 51 -17.29 1.98 -1.62
C GLN A 51 -18.04 0.66 -1.45
N ASP A 52 -17.75 -0.32 -2.29
CA ASP A 52 -18.41 -1.62 -2.30
C ASP A 52 -17.50 -2.74 -2.86
N THR A 53 -18.01 -3.96 -2.83
CA THR A 53 -17.30 -5.14 -3.35
C THR A 53 -17.10 -5.11 -4.86
N ALA A 54 -17.95 -4.42 -5.62
CA ALA A 54 -17.79 -4.34 -7.07
C ALA A 54 -16.59 -3.45 -7.43
N GLU A 55 -16.40 -2.34 -6.71
CA GLU A 55 -15.21 -1.51 -6.83
C GLU A 55 -13.95 -2.26 -6.40
N ALA A 56 -14.02 -2.97 -5.27
CA ALA A 56 -12.92 -3.80 -4.78
C ALA A 56 -12.51 -4.90 -5.79
N LEU A 57 -13.49 -5.55 -6.41
CA LEU A 57 -13.27 -6.58 -7.43
C LEU A 57 -12.66 -5.97 -8.69
N ALA A 58 -13.21 -4.87 -9.19
CA ALA A 58 -12.67 -4.17 -10.35
C ALA A 58 -11.23 -3.67 -10.13
N ALA A 59 -10.93 -3.19 -8.91
CA ALA A 59 -9.59 -2.85 -8.48
C ALA A 59 -8.66 -4.06 -8.49
N PHE A 60 -9.07 -5.17 -7.89
CA PHE A 60 -8.30 -6.41 -7.86
C PHE A 60 -8.01 -6.97 -9.26
N THR A 61 -9.04 -7.10 -10.11
CA THR A 61 -8.89 -7.56 -11.49
C THR A 61 -7.94 -6.67 -12.28
N ALA A 62 -8.07 -5.34 -12.14
CA ALA A 62 -7.15 -4.41 -12.80
C ALA A 62 -5.70 -4.63 -12.35
N LEU A 63 -5.46 -4.81 -11.05
CA LEU A 63 -4.11 -5.09 -10.53
C LEU A 63 -3.55 -6.42 -11.07
N MET A 64 -4.37 -7.47 -11.13
CA MET A 64 -3.97 -8.78 -11.70
C MET A 64 -3.61 -8.70 -13.18
N GLU A 65 -4.29 -7.83 -13.94
CA GLU A 65 -3.97 -7.55 -15.33
C GLU A 65 -2.82 -6.53 -15.52
N GLY A 66 -2.19 -6.06 -14.43
CA GLY A 66 -1.15 -5.03 -14.49
C GLY A 66 -1.69 -3.66 -14.95
N LYS A 67 -2.93 -3.34 -14.63
CA LYS A 67 -3.59 -2.08 -14.96
C LYS A 67 -3.86 -1.26 -13.71
N ILE A 68 -3.91 0.06 -13.90
CA ILE A 68 -4.28 1.02 -12.86
C ILE A 68 -5.71 1.46 -13.15
N ASN A 69 -6.63 1.23 -12.21
CA ASN A 69 -8.01 1.71 -12.33
C ASN A 69 -8.08 3.25 -12.14
N LYS A 70 -9.23 3.85 -12.46
CA LYS A 70 -9.41 5.31 -12.39
C LYS A 70 -9.20 5.86 -10.97
N GLN A 71 -9.63 5.11 -9.96
CA GLN A 71 -9.52 5.49 -8.55
C GLN A 71 -8.06 5.56 -8.09
N LEU A 72 -7.27 4.49 -8.29
CA LEU A 72 -5.84 4.47 -7.96
C LEU A 72 -5.09 5.59 -8.70
N LYS A 73 -5.41 5.82 -9.98
CA LYS A 73 -4.82 6.91 -10.76
C LYS A 73 -5.08 8.28 -10.13
N LYS A 74 -6.29 8.51 -9.59
CA LYS A 74 -6.66 9.77 -8.93
C LYS A 74 -5.90 9.93 -7.61
N VAL A 75 -5.84 8.88 -6.79
CA VAL A 75 -5.12 8.88 -5.51
C VAL A 75 -3.63 9.16 -5.72
N LEU A 76 -2.97 8.46 -6.64
CA LEU A 76 -1.55 8.64 -6.92
C LEU A 76 -1.23 10.04 -7.45
N LYS A 77 -2.07 10.59 -8.34
CA LYS A 77 -1.91 11.97 -8.81
C LYS A 77 -2.04 13.01 -7.70
N LYS A 78 -2.99 12.83 -6.79
CA LYS A 78 -3.22 13.77 -5.70
C LYS A 78 -2.12 13.67 -4.63
N ILE A 79 -1.76 12.46 -4.20
CA ILE A 79 -0.94 12.29 -2.99
C ILE A 79 0.55 12.16 -3.29
N VAL A 80 0.91 11.49 -4.40
CA VAL A 80 2.30 11.12 -4.72
C VAL A 80 2.92 12.14 -5.67
N LYS A 81 2.18 12.56 -6.71
CA LYS A 81 2.71 13.55 -7.66
C LYS A 81 3.00 14.89 -7.00
N GLU A 82 2.19 15.32 -6.03
CA GLU A 82 2.44 16.54 -5.24
C GLU A 82 3.64 16.40 -4.30
N ALA A 83 3.98 15.19 -3.87
CA ALA A 83 5.09 14.96 -2.95
C ALA A 83 6.46 14.94 -3.64
N HIS A 84 6.51 14.70 -4.97
CA HIS A 84 7.76 14.55 -5.73
C HIS A 84 8.70 13.47 -5.18
N GLU A 85 8.14 12.46 -4.50
CA GLU A 85 8.89 11.37 -3.88
C GLU A 85 8.79 10.07 -4.68
N PRO A 86 9.79 9.17 -4.58
CA PRO A 86 9.66 7.83 -5.14
C PRO A 86 8.57 7.03 -4.41
N LEU A 87 7.87 6.21 -5.16
CA LEU A 87 6.78 5.34 -4.70
C LEU A 87 7.25 3.88 -4.64
N ALA A 88 7.33 3.33 -3.44
CA ALA A 88 7.53 1.91 -3.22
C ALA A 88 6.24 1.14 -3.54
N VAL A 89 6.37 0.08 -4.35
CA VAL A 89 5.26 -0.77 -4.80
C VAL A 89 5.56 -2.24 -4.54
N ALA A 90 4.52 -3.02 -4.24
CA ALA A 90 4.66 -4.45 -3.99
C ALA A 90 4.96 -5.25 -5.27
N ASP A 91 4.45 -4.80 -6.42
CA ASP A 91 4.63 -5.47 -7.71
C ASP A 91 5.39 -4.59 -8.72
N ALA A 92 6.44 -5.14 -9.32
CA ALA A 92 7.28 -4.42 -10.27
C ALA A 92 6.58 -4.06 -11.59
N LYS A 93 5.65 -4.90 -12.07
CA LYS A 93 4.85 -4.64 -13.28
C LYS A 93 3.92 -3.46 -13.05
N LEU A 94 3.26 -3.42 -11.88
CA LEU A 94 2.45 -2.28 -11.49
C LEU A 94 3.30 -1.00 -11.42
N GLY A 95 4.49 -1.08 -10.84
CA GLY A 95 5.46 0.03 -10.82
C GLY A 95 5.80 0.53 -12.22
N GLY A 96 6.00 -0.37 -13.19
CA GLY A 96 6.21 -0.03 -14.60
C GLY A 96 5.04 0.75 -15.19
N VAL A 97 3.81 0.28 -14.96
CA VAL A 97 2.58 0.91 -15.46
C VAL A 97 2.35 2.27 -14.82
N ILE A 98 2.65 2.42 -13.53
CA ILE A 98 2.56 3.70 -12.80
C ILE A 98 3.58 4.68 -13.39
N LYS A 99 4.82 4.23 -13.60
CA LYS A 99 5.88 5.04 -14.20
C LYS A 99 5.48 5.54 -15.58
N GLU A 100 4.98 4.67 -16.45
CA GLU A 100 4.56 5.03 -17.80
C GLU A 100 3.35 5.98 -17.82
N LYS A 101 2.30 5.68 -17.04
CA LYS A 101 1.03 6.43 -17.11
C LYS A 101 1.01 7.72 -16.30
N LEU A 102 1.85 7.82 -15.26
CA LEU A 102 1.85 8.94 -14.31
C LEU A 102 3.18 9.67 -14.21
N ASN A 103 4.23 9.18 -14.87
CA ASN A 103 5.59 9.73 -14.78
C ASN A 103 6.09 9.81 -13.33
N LEU A 104 5.83 8.76 -12.54
CA LEU A 104 6.28 8.65 -11.15
C LEU A 104 7.43 7.65 -11.05
N SER A 105 8.43 7.99 -10.23
CA SER A 105 9.52 7.05 -9.92
C SER A 105 8.98 5.96 -9.00
N CYS A 106 9.05 4.70 -9.43
CA CYS A 106 8.60 3.55 -8.65
C CYS A 106 9.80 2.71 -8.23
N ILE A 107 9.79 2.24 -6.98
CA ILE A 107 10.83 1.39 -6.39
C ILE A 107 10.20 0.04 -6.03
N HIS A 108 10.85 -1.04 -6.44
CA HIS A 108 10.54 -2.39 -6.00
C HIS A 108 11.87 -3.07 -5.64
N SER A 109 11.94 -3.66 -4.44
CA SER A 109 13.13 -4.31 -3.94
C SER A 109 12.79 -5.25 -2.77
N PRO A 110 13.68 -6.18 -2.39
CA PRO A 110 13.45 -7.09 -1.26
C PRO A 110 13.12 -6.36 0.05
N VAL A 111 13.78 -5.22 0.31
CA VAL A 111 13.48 -4.38 1.48
C VAL A 111 12.07 -3.79 1.44
N VAL A 112 11.58 -3.41 0.26
CA VAL A 112 10.19 -2.95 0.12
C VAL A 112 9.23 -4.08 0.46
N ASN A 113 9.53 -5.32 0.04
CA ASN A 113 8.68 -6.47 0.38
C ASN A 113 8.64 -6.73 1.89
N GLU A 114 9.76 -6.61 2.59
CA GLU A 114 9.79 -6.74 4.06
C GLU A 114 9.07 -5.58 4.76
N LEU A 115 9.18 -4.36 4.22
CA LEU A 115 8.39 -3.22 4.67
C LEU A 115 6.89 -3.46 4.51
N MET A 116 6.45 -3.97 3.35
CA MET A 116 5.05 -4.32 3.12
C MET A 116 4.58 -5.42 4.06
N ARG A 117 5.43 -6.41 4.36
CA ARG A 117 5.15 -7.48 5.33
C ARG A 117 4.93 -6.90 6.73
N GLY A 118 5.77 -5.97 7.17
CA GLY A 118 5.62 -5.27 8.45
C GLY A 118 4.35 -4.41 8.51
N ILE A 119 4.04 -3.66 7.44
CA ILE A 119 2.79 -2.90 7.35
C ILE A 119 1.58 -3.84 7.50
N ARG A 120 1.61 -4.99 6.83
CA ARG A 120 0.53 -5.99 6.89
C ARG A 120 0.35 -6.55 8.30
N SER A 121 1.42 -6.81 9.04
CA SER A 121 1.33 -7.34 10.41
C SER A 121 0.77 -6.34 11.42
N GLN A 122 0.84 -5.05 11.13
CA GLN A 122 0.33 -3.97 12.00
C GLN A 122 -0.81 -3.19 11.36
N MET A 123 -1.49 -3.77 10.37
CA MET A 123 -2.48 -3.09 9.54
C MET A 123 -3.62 -2.49 10.36
N ASP A 124 -4.14 -3.21 11.37
CA ASP A 124 -5.22 -2.74 12.24
C ASP A 124 -4.81 -1.48 13.04
N GLY A 125 -3.54 -1.37 13.41
CA GLY A 125 -2.99 -0.21 14.13
C GLY A 125 -2.51 0.94 13.20
N LEU A 126 -2.27 0.65 11.93
CA LEU A 126 -1.75 1.59 10.94
C LEU A 126 -2.85 2.21 10.05
N ILE A 127 -3.97 1.50 9.85
CA ILE A 127 -5.12 1.95 9.06
C ILE A 127 -6.34 2.03 9.98
N PRO A 128 -6.49 3.14 10.74
CA PRO A 128 -7.65 3.31 11.60
C PRO A 128 -8.92 3.43 10.76
N GLY A 129 -10.04 2.90 11.27
CA GLY A 129 -11.35 3.04 10.64
C GLY A 129 -11.74 1.93 9.66
N VAL A 130 -10.97 0.84 9.59
CA VAL A 130 -11.42 -0.41 8.98
C VAL A 130 -11.57 -1.45 10.08
N GLU A 131 -12.78 -1.99 10.24
CA GLU A 131 -12.98 -3.08 11.20
C GLU A 131 -12.38 -4.39 10.65
N PRO A 132 -11.71 -5.21 11.48
CA PRO A 132 -11.16 -6.50 11.05
C PRO A 132 -12.22 -7.42 10.42
N ARG A 133 -13.46 -7.35 10.91
CA ARG A 133 -14.60 -8.11 10.35
C ARG A 133 -14.96 -7.66 8.95
N GLU A 134 -14.98 -6.35 8.71
CA GLU A 134 -15.24 -5.80 7.38
C GLU A 134 -14.17 -6.25 6.39
N MET A 135 -12.90 -6.20 6.81
CA MET A 135 -11.79 -6.62 5.97
C MET A 135 -11.84 -8.12 5.67
N ALA A 136 -12.13 -8.96 6.66
CA ALA A 136 -12.30 -10.39 6.48
C ALA A 136 -13.47 -10.70 5.53
N ALA A 137 -14.61 -10.03 5.68
CA ALA A 137 -15.77 -10.19 4.81
C ALA A 137 -15.45 -9.79 3.35
N MET A 138 -14.72 -8.68 3.15
CA MET A 138 -14.31 -8.25 1.82
C MET A 138 -13.30 -9.22 1.20
N CYS A 139 -12.31 -9.69 1.96
CA CYS A 139 -11.37 -10.72 1.52
C CYS A 139 -12.09 -12.00 1.06
N LEU A 140 -13.06 -12.48 1.84
CA LEU A 140 -13.86 -13.66 1.49
C LEU A 140 -14.70 -13.42 0.24
N GLY A 141 -15.34 -12.26 0.14
CA GLY A 141 -16.14 -11.87 -1.02
C GLY A 141 -15.33 -11.85 -2.32
N LEU A 142 -14.08 -11.39 -2.25
CA LEU A 142 -13.16 -11.37 -3.39
C LEU A 142 -12.57 -12.75 -3.71
N ALA A 143 -12.30 -13.58 -2.70
CA ALA A 143 -11.72 -14.92 -2.89
C ALA A 143 -12.71 -15.93 -3.51
N HIS A 144 -14.01 -15.72 -3.34
CA HIS A 144 -15.07 -16.58 -3.87
C HIS A 144 -15.50 -16.24 -5.31
N ARG A 145 -14.94 -15.17 -5.90
CA ARG A 145 -15.33 -14.62 -7.22
C ARG A 145 -14.20 -14.79 -8.22
#